data_AF-G7GZD0-F1
#
_entry.id   AF-G7GZD0-F1
#
_cell.length_a   1.000
_cell.length_b   1.000
_cell.length_c   1.000
_cell.angle_alpha   90.00
_cell.angle_beta   90.00
_cell.angle_gamma   90.00
#
_symmetry.space_group_name_H-M   'P 1'
#
loop_
_entity.id
_entity.type
_entity.pdbx_description
1 polymer ?
#
loop_
_entity_poly.entity_id
_entity_poly.type
_entity_poly.pdbx_seq_one_letter_code
_entity_poly.pdbx_strand_id
1 'polypeptide(L)'
;MEEVADAATKAGAEVAAAGDRIERAIDGLEWDGRAQRAAESRASREHGQLKAVKAAFDDLATAIRNGKTAMEPIAKKLIAGATWCEEDMFDVASDWTVTDTYNYPLAYAVAGDNADAVANIDQLKRERANRAANETAKLKKLAGEFHQADSTCAAAIQSAADKIAGLALAKSGLSPGAADGITSRLNSGRPLSRTQLEQ
;
A
#
# COMPACT_ATOMS: atom_id res chain seq x y z
N MET A 1 4.82 4.47 -6.53
CA MET A 1 4.39 4.42 -5.10
C MET A 1 4.18 5.82 -4.53
N GLU A 2 5.13 6.75 -4.64
CA GLU A 2 4.95 8.11 -4.08
C GLU A 2 3.72 8.83 -4.66
N GLU A 3 3.59 8.85 -5.99
CA GLU A 3 2.45 9.46 -6.69
C GLU A 3 1.09 8.90 -6.23
N VAL A 4 1.03 7.60 -5.93
CA VAL A 4 -0.19 6.94 -5.45
C VAL A 4 -0.50 7.34 -4.00
N ALA A 5 0.52 7.44 -3.16
CA ALA A 5 0.36 7.94 -1.79
C ALA A 5 -0.11 9.40 -1.78
N ASP A 6 0.44 10.23 -2.65
CA ASP A 6 0.05 11.64 -2.78
C ASP A 6 -1.38 11.79 -3.32
N ALA A 7 -1.77 10.97 -4.29
CA ALA A 7 -3.14 10.90 -4.77
C ALA A 7 -4.13 10.52 -3.66
N ALA A 8 -3.78 9.54 -2.80
CA ALA A 8 -4.60 9.17 -1.66
C ALA A 8 -4.74 10.33 -0.66
N THR A 9 -3.64 11.01 -0.30
CA THR A 9 -3.68 12.20 0.56
C THR A 9 -4.56 13.31 -0.05
N LYS A 10 -4.44 13.56 -1.36
CA LYS A 10 -5.26 14.56 -2.06
C LYS A 10 -6.75 14.21 -2.02
N ALA A 11 -7.11 12.95 -2.29
CA ALA A 11 -8.49 12.48 -2.21
C ALA A 11 -9.07 12.67 -0.81
N GLY A 12 -8.32 12.32 0.24
CA GLY A 12 -8.73 12.57 1.63
C GLY A 12 -8.96 14.06 1.93
N ALA A 13 -8.11 14.94 1.43
CA ALA A 13 -8.26 16.39 1.59
C ALA A 13 -9.52 16.94 0.89
N GLU A 14 -9.82 16.48 -0.32
CA GLU A 14 -11.03 16.86 -1.06
C GLU A 14 -12.32 16.43 -0.34
N VAL A 15 -12.31 15.24 0.27
CA VAL A 15 -13.41 14.72 1.08
C VAL A 15 -13.64 15.58 2.34
N ALA A 16 -12.59 15.94 3.06
CA ALA A 16 -12.72 16.81 4.23
C ALA A 16 -13.24 18.21 3.84
N ALA A 17 -12.73 18.78 2.75
CA ALA A 17 -13.20 20.06 2.24
C ALA A 17 -14.69 20.04 1.85
N ALA A 18 -15.24 18.88 1.46
CA ALA A 18 -16.67 18.72 1.24
C ALA A 18 -17.48 18.82 2.56
N GLY A 19 -16.93 18.29 3.65
CA GLY A 19 -17.52 18.41 4.99
C GLY A 19 -17.57 19.86 5.46
N ASP A 20 -16.47 20.58 5.32
CA ASP A 20 -16.38 22.01 5.66
C ASP A 20 -17.36 22.87 4.83
N ARG A 21 -17.68 22.46 3.60
CA ARG A 21 -18.68 23.14 2.76
C ARG A 21 -20.10 22.89 3.28
N ILE A 22 -20.43 21.66 3.69
CA ILE A 22 -21.75 21.32 4.24
C ILE A 22 -22.00 22.08 5.54
N GLU A 23 -21.04 22.06 6.47
CA GLU A 23 -21.19 22.74 7.76
C GLU A 23 -21.40 24.25 7.58
N ARG A 24 -20.55 24.91 6.78
CA ARG A 24 -20.71 26.35 6.47
C ARG A 24 -22.03 26.69 5.77
N ALA A 25 -22.54 25.80 4.90
CA ALA A 25 -23.79 26.04 4.21
C ALA A 25 -25.00 26.01 5.14
N ILE A 26 -24.94 25.26 6.25
CA ILE A 26 -26.00 25.22 7.26
C ILE A 26 -25.87 26.39 8.24
N ASP A 27 -24.64 26.70 8.66
CA ASP A 27 -24.35 27.77 9.64
C ASP A 27 -24.71 29.17 9.09
N GLY A 28 -24.75 29.33 7.76
CA GLY A 28 -25.06 30.61 7.09
C GLY A 28 -26.53 30.89 6.79
N LEU A 29 -27.48 30.07 7.27
CA LEU A 29 -28.91 30.23 6.98
C LEU A 29 -29.62 31.05 8.08
N GLU A 30 -30.33 32.11 7.69
CA GLU A 30 -31.15 32.96 8.58
C GLU A 30 -32.47 32.29 9.00
N TRP A 31 -32.42 31.08 9.56
CA TRP A 31 -33.61 30.35 10.00
C TRP A 31 -33.42 29.76 11.40
N ASP A 32 -34.44 29.95 12.26
CA ASP A 32 -34.36 29.56 13.67
C ASP A 32 -35.30 28.41 14.04
N GLY A 33 -34.92 27.64 15.07
CA GLY A 33 -35.84 26.73 15.77
C GLY A 33 -35.43 25.26 15.76
N ARG A 34 -36.40 24.34 15.77
CA ARG A 34 -36.11 22.89 15.84
C ARG A 34 -35.51 22.35 14.55
N ALA A 35 -35.92 22.89 13.41
CA ALA A 35 -35.43 22.46 12.09
C ALA A 35 -33.94 22.81 11.92
N GLN A 36 -33.53 24.03 12.30
CA GLN A 36 -32.14 24.46 12.30
C GLN A 36 -31.26 23.53 13.16
N ARG A 37 -31.63 23.30 14.43
CA ARG A 37 -30.86 22.42 15.33
C ARG A 37 -30.73 20.99 14.80
N ALA A 38 -31.76 20.47 14.13
CA ALA A 38 -31.71 19.16 13.49
C ALA A 38 -30.74 19.16 12.29
N ALA A 39 -30.76 20.23 11.48
CA ALA A 39 -29.86 20.41 10.35
C ALA A 39 -28.39 20.55 10.80
N GLU A 40 -28.09 21.39 11.79
CA GLU A 40 -26.76 21.53 12.41
C GLU A 40 -26.25 20.20 12.96
N SER A 41 -27.10 19.49 13.73
CA SER A 41 -26.76 18.18 14.28
C SER A 41 -26.43 17.18 13.17
N ARG A 42 -27.14 17.23 12.04
CA ARG A 42 -26.88 16.36 10.89
C ARG A 42 -25.62 16.75 10.15
N ALA A 43 -25.38 18.04 9.89
CA ALA A 43 -24.13 18.51 9.29
C ALA A 43 -22.91 18.12 10.13
N SER A 44 -22.99 18.28 11.45
CA SER A 44 -21.90 17.88 12.35
C SER A 44 -21.62 16.37 12.27
N ARG A 45 -22.67 15.53 12.23
CA ARG A 45 -22.51 14.07 12.00
C ARG A 45 -21.86 13.76 10.65
N GLU A 46 -22.34 14.36 9.57
CA GLU A 46 -21.82 14.15 8.22
C GLU A 46 -20.37 14.65 8.09
N HIS A 47 -20.02 15.77 8.71
CA HIS A 47 -18.65 16.28 8.78
C HIS A 47 -17.74 15.31 9.53
N GLY A 48 -18.18 14.79 10.68
CA GLY A 48 -17.45 13.75 11.42
C GLY A 48 -17.17 12.51 10.58
N GLN A 49 -18.15 12.04 9.81
CA GLN A 49 -17.97 10.90 8.90
C GLN A 49 -16.96 11.20 7.78
N LEU A 50 -17.02 12.39 7.18
CA LEU A 50 -16.08 12.79 6.11
C LEU A 50 -14.64 12.92 6.64
N LYS A 51 -14.47 13.40 7.89
CA LYS A 51 -13.18 13.37 8.58
C LYS A 51 -12.67 11.94 8.81
N ALA A 52 -13.54 11.00 9.16
CA ALA A 52 -13.17 9.59 9.27
C ALA A 52 -12.71 9.01 7.92
N VAL A 53 -13.38 9.37 6.82
CA VAL A 53 -12.97 8.96 5.46
C VAL A 53 -11.59 9.53 5.11
N LYS A 54 -11.34 10.82 5.40
CA LYS A 54 -10.01 11.41 5.23
C LYS A 54 -8.95 10.63 6.01
N ALA A 55 -9.20 10.31 7.28
CA ALA A 55 -8.25 9.54 8.09
C ALA A 55 -7.95 8.17 7.46
N ALA A 56 -8.93 7.50 6.86
CA ALA A 56 -8.72 6.24 6.16
C ALA A 56 -7.86 6.40 4.88
N PHE A 57 -8.00 7.51 4.16
CA PHE A 57 -7.09 7.86 3.05
C PHE A 57 -5.67 8.20 3.51
N ASP A 58 -5.52 8.86 4.66
CA ASP A 58 -4.21 9.13 5.27
C ASP A 58 -3.53 7.82 5.72
N ASP A 59 -4.29 6.86 6.26
CA ASP A 59 -3.83 5.51 6.59
C ASP A 59 -3.31 4.78 5.33
N LEU A 60 -4.06 4.87 4.21
CA LEU A 60 -3.66 4.27 2.93
C LEU A 60 -2.34 4.87 2.42
N ALA A 61 -2.22 6.20 2.42
CA ALA A 61 -1.01 6.89 2.00
C ALA A 61 0.20 6.50 2.87
N THR A 62 -0.02 6.37 4.18
CA THR A 62 1.00 5.92 5.15
C THR A 62 1.43 4.49 4.87
N ALA A 63 0.50 3.58 4.61
CA ALA A 63 0.79 2.18 4.28
C ALA A 63 1.70 2.08 3.04
N ILE A 64 1.39 2.85 1.98
CA ILE A 64 2.18 2.87 0.75
C ILE A 64 3.60 3.40 1.00
N ARG A 65 3.75 4.51 1.73
CA ARG A 65 5.07 5.09 2.03
C ARG A 65 5.92 4.17 2.91
N ASN A 66 5.30 3.53 3.90
CA ASN A 66 5.98 2.57 4.78
C ASN A 66 6.43 1.33 3.99
N GLY A 67 5.56 0.80 3.11
CA GLY A 67 5.88 -0.33 2.23
C GLY A 67 7.08 -0.03 1.33
N LYS A 68 7.07 1.13 0.65
CA LYS A 68 8.21 1.61 -0.14
C LYS A 68 9.49 1.67 0.70
N THR A 69 9.43 2.32 1.86
CA THR A 69 10.57 2.52 2.75
C THR A 69 11.16 1.19 3.23
N ALA A 70 10.33 0.19 3.50
CA ALA A 70 10.77 -1.13 3.92
C ALA A 70 11.38 -1.94 2.77
N MET A 71 10.75 -1.93 1.59
CA MET A 71 11.13 -2.79 0.46
C MET A 71 12.31 -2.26 -0.35
N GLU A 72 12.42 -0.95 -0.55
CA GLU A 72 13.43 -0.33 -1.40
C GLU A 72 14.89 -0.73 -1.06
N PRO A 73 15.34 -0.66 0.21
CA PRO A 73 16.71 -1.08 0.53
C PRO A 73 16.95 -2.58 0.33
N ILE A 74 15.92 -3.42 0.51
CA ILE A 74 16.03 -4.86 0.31
C ILE A 74 16.15 -5.17 -1.19
N ALA A 75 15.32 -4.54 -2.04
CA ALA A 75 15.41 -4.65 -3.49
C ALA A 75 16.79 -4.22 -4.00
N LYS A 76 17.32 -3.09 -3.50
CA LYS A 76 18.69 -2.63 -3.86
C LYS A 76 19.75 -3.67 -3.51
N LYS A 77 19.65 -4.33 -2.35
CA LYS A 77 20.58 -5.39 -1.94
C LYS A 77 20.45 -6.65 -2.80
N LEU A 78 19.23 -7.05 -3.15
CA LEU A 78 18.98 -8.18 -4.05
C LEU A 78 19.60 -7.95 -5.42
N ILE A 79 19.31 -6.79 -6.02
CA ILE A 79 19.85 -6.40 -7.33
C ILE A 79 21.38 -6.38 -7.28
N ALA A 80 21.97 -5.67 -6.31
CA ALA A 80 23.42 -5.58 -6.20
C ALA A 80 24.08 -6.96 -5.97
N GLY A 81 23.46 -7.82 -5.16
CA GLY A 81 23.96 -9.17 -4.91
C GLY A 81 23.90 -10.06 -6.15
N ALA A 82 22.80 -10.01 -6.90
CA ALA A 82 22.64 -10.77 -8.15
C ALA A 82 23.63 -10.30 -9.21
N THR A 83 23.72 -8.99 -9.45
CA THR A 83 24.67 -8.40 -10.42
C THR A 83 26.11 -8.78 -10.10
N TRP A 84 26.50 -8.72 -8.82
CA TRP A 84 27.86 -9.12 -8.43
C TRP A 84 28.14 -10.62 -8.64
N CYS A 85 27.13 -11.48 -8.48
CA CYS A 85 27.27 -12.91 -8.80
C CYS A 85 27.46 -13.09 -10.31
N GLU A 86 26.63 -12.45 -11.12
CA GLU A 86 26.68 -12.49 -12.59
C GLU A 86 28.01 -11.98 -13.16
N GLU A 87 28.55 -10.90 -12.58
CA GLU A 87 29.87 -10.36 -12.94
C GLU A 87 31.02 -11.33 -12.62
N ASP A 88 30.86 -12.22 -11.64
CA ASP A 88 31.89 -13.17 -11.20
C ASP A 88 31.66 -14.61 -11.71
N MET A 89 31.03 -14.75 -12.88
CA MET A 89 30.76 -16.05 -13.53
C MET A 89 29.90 -16.99 -12.66
N PHE A 90 28.91 -16.43 -11.98
CA PHE A 90 27.80 -17.21 -11.42
C PHE A 90 26.51 -16.85 -12.15
N ASP A 91 25.62 -17.82 -12.30
CA ASP A 91 24.26 -17.60 -12.76
C ASP A 91 23.31 -17.53 -11.56
N VAL A 92 22.31 -16.65 -11.61
CA VAL A 92 21.31 -16.49 -10.54
C VAL A 92 19.93 -16.81 -11.09
N ALA A 93 19.38 -17.95 -10.67
CA ALA A 93 18.06 -18.39 -11.09
C ALA A 93 16.93 -17.57 -10.43
N SER A 94 15.71 -17.69 -10.96
CA SER A 94 14.53 -16.97 -10.46
C SER A 94 14.14 -17.33 -9.02
N ASP A 95 14.56 -18.49 -8.53
CA ASP A 95 14.37 -18.92 -7.15
C ASP A 95 15.52 -18.46 -6.23
N TRP A 96 16.41 -17.60 -6.72
CA TRP A 96 17.61 -17.09 -6.06
C TRP A 96 18.69 -18.14 -5.78
N THR A 97 18.65 -19.27 -6.50
CA THR A 97 19.74 -20.24 -6.50
C THR A 97 20.90 -19.73 -7.34
N VAL A 98 22.10 -19.71 -6.78
CA VAL A 98 23.35 -19.30 -7.43
C VAL A 98 24.11 -20.52 -7.90
N THR A 99 24.46 -20.57 -9.18
CA THR A 99 25.21 -21.69 -9.79
C THR A 99 26.50 -21.18 -10.41
N ASP A 100 27.60 -21.88 -10.18
CA ASP A 100 28.89 -21.54 -10.81
C ASP A 100 28.90 -21.90 -12.30
N THR A 101 29.27 -20.95 -13.16
CA THR A 101 29.38 -21.14 -14.61
C THR A 101 30.82 -21.20 -15.11
N TYR A 102 31.82 -21.26 -14.20
CA TYR A 102 33.21 -21.37 -14.59
C TYR A 102 33.49 -22.66 -15.40
N ASN A 103 34.21 -22.52 -16.52
CA ASN A 103 34.51 -23.65 -17.41
C ASN A 103 35.68 -24.50 -16.88
N TYR A 104 35.40 -25.29 -15.85
CA TYR A 104 36.37 -26.24 -15.28
C TYR A 104 36.94 -27.22 -16.30
N PRO A 105 36.16 -27.83 -17.21
CA PRO A 105 36.71 -28.73 -18.23
C PRO A 105 37.83 -28.08 -19.06
N LEU A 106 37.63 -26.83 -19.50
CA LEU A 106 38.67 -26.09 -20.22
C LEU A 106 39.88 -25.79 -19.32
N ALA A 107 39.65 -25.39 -18.07
CA ALA A 107 40.74 -25.12 -17.12
C ALA A 107 41.63 -26.37 -16.89
N TYR A 108 41.02 -27.55 -16.69
CA TYR A 108 41.78 -28.80 -16.55
C TYR A 108 42.52 -29.17 -17.84
N ALA A 109 41.90 -28.96 -19.01
CA ALA A 109 42.56 -29.22 -20.30
C ALA A 109 43.79 -28.32 -20.51
N VAL A 110 43.74 -27.06 -20.07
CA VAL A 110 44.87 -26.13 -20.12
C VAL A 110 45.96 -26.50 -19.11
N ALA A 111 45.58 -26.98 -17.91
CA ALA A 111 46.53 -27.41 -16.90
C ALA A 111 47.33 -28.66 -17.31
N GLY A 112 46.73 -29.58 -18.08
CA GLY A 112 47.37 -30.82 -18.51
C GLY A 112 47.86 -31.64 -17.31
N ASP A 113 49.08 -32.17 -17.40
CA ASP A 113 49.69 -32.97 -16.33
C ASP A 113 50.37 -32.15 -15.21
N ASN A 114 50.21 -30.82 -15.22
CA ASN A 114 50.76 -29.98 -14.17
C ASN A 114 49.97 -30.14 -12.87
N ALA A 115 50.50 -30.94 -11.95
CA ALA A 115 49.86 -31.28 -10.68
C ALA A 115 49.52 -30.04 -9.82
N ASP A 116 50.37 -29.01 -9.80
CA ASP A 116 50.12 -27.78 -9.04
C ASP A 116 48.97 -26.98 -9.66
N ALA A 117 48.92 -26.90 -11.00
CA ALA A 117 47.82 -26.24 -11.71
C ALA A 117 46.48 -26.96 -11.47
N VAL A 118 46.47 -28.30 -11.51
CA VAL A 118 45.27 -29.10 -11.19
C VAL A 118 44.82 -28.88 -9.74
N ALA A 119 45.74 -28.90 -8.78
CA ALA A 119 45.42 -28.67 -7.37
C ALA A 119 44.82 -27.28 -7.13
N ASN A 120 45.32 -26.24 -7.83
CA ASN A 120 44.77 -24.90 -7.78
C ASN A 120 43.35 -24.83 -8.36
N ILE A 121 43.07 -25.53 -9.47
CA ILE A 121 41.72 -25.62 -10.04
C ILE A 121 40.76 -26.33 -9.09
N ASP A 122 41.19 -27.42 -8.44
CA ASP A 122 40.40 -28.14 -7.45
C ASP A 122 40.10 -27.29 -6.20
N GLN A 123 41.07 -26.47 -5.78
CA GLN A 123 40.84 -25.49 -4.72
C GLN A 123 39.83 -24.42 -5.15
N LEU A 124 40.02 -23.80 -6.32
CA LEU A 124 39.11 -22.80 -6.86
C LEU A 124 37.68 -23.36 -6.98
N LYS A 125 37.54 -24.61 -7.44
CA LYS A 125 36.24 -25.29 -7.54
C LYS A 125 35.54 -25.43 -6.19
N ARG A 126 36.27 -25.79 -5.14
CA ARG A 126 35.73 -25.88 -3.78
C ARG A 126 35.34 -24.51 -3.22
N GLU A 127 36.19 -23.50 -3.41
CA GLU A 127 35.92 -22.14 -2.95
C GLU A 127 34.70 -21.53 -3.64
N ARG A 128 34.60 -21.69 -4.95
CA ARG A 128 33.45 -21.19 -5.72
C ARG A 128 32.16 -21.94 -5.41
N ALA A 129 32.21 -23.26 -5.18
CA ALA A 129 31.05 -24.01 -4.69
C ALA A 129 30.55 -23.50 -3.32
N ASN A 130 31.47 -23.23 -2.38
CA ASN A 130 31.11 -22.64 -1.09
C ASN A 130 30.52 -21.23 -1.24
N ARG A 131 31.08 -20.43 -2.15
CA ARG A 131 30.57 -19.09 -2.43
C ARG A 131 29.17 -19.12 -3.03
N ALA A 132 28.92 -19.98 -4.01
CA ALA A 132 27.59 -20.20 -4.59
C ALA A 132 26.57 -20.59 -3.51
N ALA A 133 26.92 -21.50 -2.60
CA ALA A 133 26.05 -21.88 -1.48
C ALA A 133 25.75 -20.70 -0.53
N ASN A 134 26.78 -19.93 -0.17
CA ASN A 134 26.64 -18.78 0.73
C ASN A 134 25.80 -17.66 0.10
N GLU A 135 26.04 -17.33 -1.17
CA GLU A 135 25.26 -16.31 -1.89
C GLU A 135 23.82 -16.77 -2.13
N THR A 136 23.60 -18.05 -2.43
CA THR A 136 22.25 -18.63 -2.47
C THR A 136 21.51 -18.41 -1.16
N ALA A 137 22.13 -18.75 -0.02
CA ALA A 137 21.52 -18.56 1.29
C ALA A 137 21.20 -17.08 1.58
N LYS A 138 22.12 -16.18 1.23
CA LYS A 138 21.97 -14.74 1.41
C LYS A 138 20.86 -14.15 0.54
N LEU A 139 20.83 -14.46 -0.75
CA LEU A 139 19.80 -13.96 -1.67
C LEU A 139 18.42 -14.52 -1.33
N LYS A 140 18.31 -15.82 -1.01
CA LYS A 140 17.04 -16.41 -0.55
C LYS A 140 16.53 -15.77 0.73
N LYS A 141 17.41 -15.46 1.67
CA LYS A 141 17.04 -14.73 2.89
C LYS A 141 16.49 -13.33 2.57
N LEU A 142 17.20 -12.56 1.74
CA LEU A 142 16.75 -11.22 1.33
C LEU A 142 15.42 -11.27 0.56
N ALA A 143 15.24 -12.28 -0.29
CA ALA A 143 13.98 -12.50 -1.00
C ALA A 143 12.82 -12.80 -0.04
N GLY A 144 13.08 -13.61 1.00
CA GLY A 144 12.11 -13.86 2.08
C GLY A 144 11.77 -12.58 2.86
N GLU A 145 12.77 -11.77 3.21
CA GLU A 145 12.57 -10.47 3.87
C GLU A 145 11.75 -9.51 3.00
N PHE A 146 12.03 -9.48 1.69
CA PHE A 146 11.27 -8.68 0.73
C PHE A 146 9.81 -9.13 0.66
N HIS A 147 9.57 -10.44 0.54
CA HIS A 147 8.22 -11.00 0.50
C HIS A 147 7.42 -10.72 1.77
N GLN A 148 8.07 -10.77 2.94
CA GLN A 148 7.42 -10.42 4.21
C GLN A 148 7.06 -8.92 4.26
N ALA A 149 7.96 -8.04 3.80
CA ALA A 149 7.69 -6.61 3.74
C ALA A 149 6.54 -6.29 2.77
N ASP A 150 6.51 -6.93 1.61
CA ASP A 150 5.45 -6.83 0.61
C ASP A 150 4.10 -7.30 1.17
N SER A 151 4.07 -8.47 1.80
CA SER A 151 2.85 -9.02 2.42
C SER A 151 2.30 -8.10 3.52
N THR A 152 3.19 -7.51 4.33
CA THR A 152 2.82 -6.54 5.37
C THR A 152 2.23 -5.26 4.77
N CYS A 153 2.85 -4.75 3.70
CA CYS A 153 2.35 -3.59 2.95
C CYS A 153 0.96 -3.88 2.36
N ALA A 154 0.79 -5.02 1.69
CA ALA A 154 -0.47 -5.44 1.10
C ALA A 154 -1.59 -5.54 2.14
N ALA A 155 -1.32 -6.15 3.31
CA ALA A 155 -2.28 -6.22 4.41
C ALA A 155 -2.68 -4.83 4.94
N ALA A 156 -1.72 -3.91 5.06
CA ALA A 156 -1.98 -2.54 5.51
C ALA A 156 -2.82 -1.75 4.49
N ILE A 157 -2.52 -1.90 3.19
CA ILE A 157 -3.31 -1.32 2.09
C ILE A 157 -4.74 -1.86 2.12
N GLN A 158 -4.91 -3.19 2.25
CA GLN A 158 -6.22 -3.82 2.31
C GLN A 158 -7.04 -3.31 3.50
N SER A 159 -6.42 -3.23 4.68
CA SER A 159 -7.08 -2.69 5.88
C SER A 159 -7.55 -1.24 5.68
N ALA A 160 -6.73 -0.39 5.06
CA ALA A 160 -7.13 0.98 4.74
C ALA A 160 -8.27 1.03 3.69
N ALA A 161 -8.21 0.17 2.66
CA ALA A 161 -9.27 0.06 1.66
C ALA A 161 -10.60 -0.41 2.27
N ASP A 162 -10.58 -1.38 3.17
CA ASP A 162 -11.76 -1.87 3.88
C ASP A 162 -12.39 -0.79 4.76
N LYS A 163 -11.58 0.04 5.43
CA LYS A 163 -12.06 1.22 6.19
C LYS A 163 -12.75 2.22 5.25
N ILE A 164 -12.15 2.54 4.10
CA ILE A 164 -12.75 3.43 3.11
C ILE A 164 -14.08 2.87 2.63
N ALA A 165 -14.15 1.59 2.27
CA ALA A 165 -15.36 0.93 1.79
C ALA A 165 -16.47 0.90 2.86
N GLY A 166 -16.13 0.58 4.11
CA GLY A 166 -17.07 0.58 5.22
C GLY A 166 -17.66 1.97 5.52
N LEU A 167 -16.83 3.01 5.41
CA LEU A 167 -17.27 4.40 5.58
C LEU A 167 -18.09 4.91 4.38
N ALA A 168 -17.78 4.45 3.16
CA ALA A 168 -18.56 4.78 1.97
C ALA A 168 -19.97 4.15 1.98
N LEU A 169 -20.10 2.94 2.52
CA LEU A 169 -21.38 2.22 2.63
C LEU A 169 -22.29 2.73 3.76
N ALA A 170 -21.78 3.53 4.71
CA ALA A 170 -22.60 4.16 5.75
C ALA A 170 -23.59 5.24 5.23
N LYS A 171 -23.63 5.50 3.90
CA LYS A 171 -24.33 6.65 3.30
C LYS A 171 -25.47 6.33 2.30
N SER A 172 -26.06 5.15 2.30
CA SER A 172 -27.37 4.99 1.61
C SER A 172 -28.58 5.42 2.44
N GLY A 173 -28.38 5.94 3.66
CA GLY A 173 -29.46 6.44 4.53
C GLY A 173 -30.21 7.66 4.00
N LEU A 174 -29.70 8.32 2.96
CA LEU A 174 -30.42 9.30 2.15
C LEU A 174 -30.36 8.84 0.71
N SER A 175 -31.32 8.02 0.30
CA SER A 175 -31.62 7.97 -1.13
C SER A 175 -31.97 9.40 -1.56
N PRO A 176 -31.52 9.88 -2.73
CA PRO A 176 -31.90 11.20 -3.25
C PRO A 176 -33.42 11.46 -3.16
N GLY A 177 -34.24 10.41 -3.33
CA GLY A 177 -35.69 10.47 -3.17
C GLY A 177 -36.20 10.77 -1.74
N ALA A 178 -35.45 10.46 -0.69
CA ALA A 178 -35.82 10.80 0.69
C ALA A 178 -35.60 12.30 0.98
N ALA A 179 -34.52 12.88 0.46
CA ALA A 179 -34.25 14.31 0.55
C ALA A 179 -35.24 15.12 -0.31
N ASP A 180 -35.53 14.67 -1.53
CA ASP A 180 -36.53 15.31 -2.41
C ASP A 180 -37.94 15.25 -1.79
N GLY A 181 -38.29 14.15 -1.14
CA GLY A 181 -39.56 13.99 -0.42
C GLY A 181 -39.70 14.90 0.80
N ILE A 182 -38.60 15.17 1.52
CA ILE A 182 -38.57 16.11 2.65
C ILE A 182 -38.67 17.55 2.13
N THR A 183 -37.88 17.92 1.12
CA THR A 183 -37.89 19.26 0.50
C THR A 183 -39.25 19.59 -0.13
N SER A 184 -39.87 18.64 -0.84
CA SER A 184 -41.21 18.80 -1.40
C SER A 184 -42.29 19.01 -0.33
N ARG A 185 -42.18 18.35 0.84
CA ARG A 185 -43.14 18.50 1.95
C ARG A 185 -42.97 19.81 2.69
N LEU A 186 -41.74 20.25 2.91
CA LEU A 186 -41.44 21.57 3.47
C LEU A 186 -41.95 22.68 2.54
N ASN A 187 -41.71 22.58 1.23
CA ASN A 187 -42.19 23.55 0.24
C ASN A 187 -43.71 23.53 0.05
N SER A 188 -44.40 22.44 0.43
CA SER A 188 -45.86 22.31 0.36
C SER A 188 -46.56 22.52 1.71
N GLY A 189 -45.82 22.95 2.75
CA GLY A 189 -46.38 23.23 4.09
C GLY A 189 -46.87 21.99 4.85
N ARG A 190 -46.43 20.78 4.46
CA ARG A 190 -46.81 19.53 5.12
C ARG A 190 -45.80 19.18 6.22
N PRO A 191 -46.26 18.88 7.46
CA PRO A 191 -45.37 18.52 8.55
C PRO A 191 -44.66 17.18 8.28
N LEU A 192 -43.41 17.07 8.73
CA LEU A 192 -42.63 15.82 8.68
C LEU A 192 -43.17 14.81 9.68
N SER A 193 -43.21 13.53 9.30
CA SER A 193 -43.67 12.49 10.22
C SER A 193 -42.66 12.23 11.34
N ARG A 194 -43.12 11.67 12.46
CA ARG A 194 -42.30 11.40 13.65
C ARG A 194 -41.07 10.53 13.32
N THR A 195 -41.24 9.54 12.46
CA THR A 195 -40.17 8.66 11.97
C THR A 195 -39.13 9.38 11.13
N GLN A 196 -39.50 10.47 10.43
CA GLN A 196 -38.60 11.30 9.63
C GLN A 196 -37.86 12.36 10.46
N LEU A 197 -38.36 12.65 11.66
CA LEU A 197 -37.68 13.49 12.65
C LEU A 197 -36.70 12.70 13.53
N GLU A 198 -36.84 11.38 13.56
CA GLU A 198 -36.04 10.46 14.38
C GLU A 198 -34.89 9.77 13.59
N GLN A 199 -34.70 10.12 12.30
CA GLN A 199 -33.58 9.72 11.43
C GLN A 199 -32.55 10.85 11.31
#